data_AF-V5GTX2-F1
#
_entry.id   AF-V5GTX2-F1
#
_cell.length_a   1.000
_cell.length_b   1.000
_cell.length_c   1.000
_cell.angle_alpha   90.00
_cell.angle_beta   90.00
_cell.angle_gamma   90.00
#
_symmetry.space_group_name_H-M   'P 1'
#
loop_
_entity.id
_entity.type
_entity.pdbx_description
1 polymer ?
#
loop_
_entity_poly.entity_id
_entity_poly.type
_entity_poly.pdbx_seq_one_letter_code
_entity_poly.pdbx_strand_id
1 'polypeptide(L)'
;MLARLSSLGGNSLKDTTRIIMERTLRKDVQCRFSLLGRRPPKLAFRGTRLCTTIIAAVRARTKMDIVDIERCISRYLAGAADREGGRRQRHDK
;
A
#
# COMPACT_ATOMS: atom_id res chain seq x y z
N MET A 1 3.41 8.21 15.01
CA MET A 1 3.43 7.29 13.86
C MET A 1 3.83 8.00 12.57
N LEU A 2 3.15 9.09 12.18
CA LEU A 2 3.43 9.84 10.96
C LEU A 2 4.92 10.23 10.77
N ALA A 3 5.52 10.89 11.76
CA ALA A 3 6.91 11.34 11.68
C ALA A 3 7.92 10.21 11.39
N ARG A 4 7.73 9.03 12.01
CA ARG A 4 8.57 7.84 11.76
C ARG A 4 8.34 7.23 10.37
N LEU A 5 7.13 7.28 9.84
CA LEU A 5 6.86 6.75 8.50
C LEU A 5 7.40 7.68 7.41
N SER A 6 7.32 8.99 7.61
CA SER A 6 7.87 9.98 6.67
C SER A 6 9.39 9.92 6.53
N SER A 7 10.12 9.40 7.53
CA SER A 7 11.57 9.14 7.43
C SER A 7 11.91 7.83 6.72
N LEU A 8 10.95 6.95 6.48
CA LEU A 8 11.12 5.62 5.88
C LEU A 8 10.59 5.66 4.44
N GLY A 9 11.27 6.37 3.54
CA GLY A 9 10.85 6.55 2.15
C GLY A 9 11.99 6.38 1.14
N GLY A 10 11.63 6.20 -0.13
CA GLY A 10 12.56 6.16 -1.25
C GLY A 10 12.63 7.49 -2.00
N ASN A 11 13.29 7.50 -3.16
CA ASN A 11 13.42 8.69 -4.01
C ASN A 11 12.26 8.85 -5.01
N SER A 12 11.30 7.93 -5.01
CA SER A 12 10.12 7.95 -5.90
C SER A 12 8.83 7.73 -5.11
N LEU A 13 7.69 8.11 -5.70
CA LEU A 13 6.36 7.82 -5.15
C LEU A 13 6.14 6.32 -4.95
N LYS A 14 6.56 5.52 -5.95
CA LYS A 14 6.40 4.06 -5.93
C LYS A 14 7.20 3.44 -4.80
N ASP A 15 8.47 3.80 -4.66
CA ASP A 15 9.35 3.23 -3.64
C ASP A 15 8.96 3.68 -2.24
N THR A 16 8.61 4.96 -2.08
CA THR A 16 8.13 5.48 -0.80
C THR A 16 6.84 4.79 -0.38
N THR A 17 5.87 4.64 -1.28
CA THR A 17 4.62 3.91 -0.99
C THR A 17 4.93 2.47 -0.62
N ARG A 18 5.80 1.78 -1.38
CA ARG A 18 6.19 0.39 -1.11
C ARG A 18 6.81 0.24 0.29
N ILE A 19 7.84 1.02 0.61
CA ILE A 19 8.55 0.94 1.89
C ILE A 19 7.61 1.22 3.06
N ILE A 20 6.80 2.28 2.98
CA ILE A 20 5.85 2.61 4.04
C ILE A 20 4.81 1.50 4.20
N MET A 21 4.27 0.96 3.11
CA MET A 21 3.29 -0.14 3.17
C MET A 21 3.89 -1.42 3.76
N GLU A 22 5.10 -1.81 3.37
CA GLU A 22 5.80 -2.99 3.91
C GLU A 22 6.11 -2.85 5.41
N ARG A 23 6.41 -1.63 5.88
CA ARG A 23 6.70 -1.35 7.29
C ARG A 23 5.45 -1.24 8.16
N THR A 24 4.29 -0.98 7.57
CA THR A 24 3.02 -0.77 8.29
C THR A 24 2.10 -1.98 8.26
N LEU A 25 2.18 -2.80 7.21
CA LEU A 25 1.26 -3.90 6.98
C LEU A 25 2.00 -5.20 6.67
N ARG A 26 1.67 -6.26 7.42
CA ARG A 26 2.07 -7.62 7.06
C ARG A 26 1.30 -8.09 5.82
N LYS A 27 1.88 -9.05 5.07
CA LYS A 27 1.34 -9.53 3.80
C LYS A 27 -0.09 -10.07 3.91
N ASP A 28 -0.39 -10.85 4.95
CA ASP A 28 -1.73 -11.38 5.23
C ASP A 28 -2.77 -10.26 5.35
N VAL A 29 -2.43 -9.16 6.01
CA VAL A 29 -3.27 -7.96 6.10
C VAL A 29 -3.37 -7.28 4.73
N GLN A 30 -2.25 -7.09 4.02
CA GLN A 30 -2.26 -6.49 2.68
C GLN A 30 -3.20 -7.24 1.72
N CYS A 31 -3.23 -8.58 1.78
CA CYS A 31 -4.06 -9.42 0.92
C CYS A 31 -5.56 -9.30 1.21
N ARG A 32 -5.95 -8.93 2.44
CA ARG A 32 -7.36 -8.72 2.84
C ARG A 32 -7.95 -7.42 2.32
N PHE A 33 -7.13 -6.49 1.84
CA PHE A 33 -7.58 -5.16 1.42
C PHE A 33 -7.44 -4.92 -0.08
N SER A 34 -8.34 -4.10 -0.61
CA SER A 34 -8.15 -3.32 -1.82
C SER A 34 -8.42 -1.86 -1.49
N LEU A 35 -7.99 -0.90 -2.31
CA LEU A 35 -8.20 0.52 -1.97
C LEU A 35 -9.68 0.82 -1.69
N LEU A 36 -10.58 0.38 -2.57
CA LEU A 36 -12.01 0.73 -2.52
C LEU A 36 -12.92 -0.41 -2.08
N GLY A 37 -12.43 -1.63 -1.86
CA GLY A 37 -13.26 -2.76 -1.43
C GLY A 37 -14.30 -3.23 -2.46
N ARG A 38 -14.16 -2.86 -3.75
CA ARG A 38 -15.20 -3.07 -4.78
C ARG A 38 -15.41 -4.54 -5.19
N ARG A 39 -14.46 -5.43 -4.87
CA ARG A 39 -14.53 -6.85 -5.25
C ARG A 39 -14.35 -7.72 -3.99
N PRO A 40 -15.39 -8.46 -3.57
CA PRO A 40 -15.25 -9.46 -2.51
C PRO A 40 -14.13 -10.46 -2.84
N PRO A 41 -13.44 -11.02 -1.84
CA PRO A 41 -13.65 -10.84 -0.39
C PRO A 41 -12.86 -9.67 0.21
N LYS A 42 -12.28 -8.77 -0.60
CA LYS A 42 -11.38 -7.71 -0.11
C LYS A 42 -12.13 -6.55 0.52
N LEU A 43 -11.72 -6.18 1.73
CA LEU A 43 -12.20 -5.00 2.45
C LEU A 43 -11.68 -3.69 1.83
N ALA A 44 -12.37 -2.58 2.07
CA ALA A 44 -11.93 -1.25 1.68
C ALA A 44 -10.81 -0.76 2.60
N PHE A 45 -9.68 -0.35 2.02
CA PHE A 45 -8.59 0.26 2.76
C PHE A 45 -8.81 1.76 2.96
N ARG A 46 -9.38 2.42 1.95
CA ARG A 46 -9.82 3.82 2.02
C ARG A 46 -10.86 3.96 3.12
N GLY A 47 -10.71 4.98 3.96
CA GLY A 47 -11.54 5.19 5.16
C GLY A 47 -10.95 4.64 6.45
N THR A 48 -9.93 3.78 6.39
CA THR A 48 -9.20 3.36 7.60
C THR A 48 -8.27 4.49 8.08
N ARG A 49 -8.11 4.62 9.41
CA ARG A 49 -7.12 5.56 10.01
C ARG A 49 -5.69 5.28 9.52
N LEU A 50 -5.40 4.02 9.21
CA LEU A 50 -4.10 3.60 8.71
C LEU A 50 -3.87 4.13 7.29
N CYS A 51 -4.86 4.02 6.40
CA CYS A 51 -4.78 4.59 5.06
C CYS A 51 -4.55 6.11 5.12
N THR A 52 -5.30 6.84 5.95
CA THR A 52 -5.10 8.29 6.16
C THR A 52 -3.67 8.60 6.62
N THR A 53 -3.14 7.83 7.57
CA THR A 53 -1.78 8.03 8.10
C THR A 53 -0.71 7.75 7.04
N ILE A 54 -0.89 6.70 6.23
CA ILE A 54 0.02 6.35 5.15
C ILE A 54 0.00 7.40 4.04
N ILE A 55 -1.18 7.88 3.61
CA ILE A 55 -1.31 8.95 2.62
C ILE A 55 -0.57 10.20 3.11
N ALA A 56 -0.79 10.61 4.36
CA ALA A 56 -0.10 11.75 4.95
C ALA A 56 1.43 11.54 4.97
N ALA A 57 1.90 10.33 5.32
CA ALA A 57 3.33 10.03 5.38
C ALA A 57 3.99 10.09 4.00
N VAL A 58 3.35 9.50 2.98
CA VAL A 58 3.82 9.52 1.59
C VAL A 58 3.82 10.96 1.08
N ARG A 59 2.73 11.71 1.27
CA ARG A 59 2.61 13.11 0.83
C ARG A 59 3.68 13.99 1.45
N ALA A 60 3.94 13.84 2.75
CA ALA A 60 4.97 14.60 3.45
C ALA A 60 6.35 14.42 2.82
N ARG A 61 6.65 13.19 2.36
CA ARG A 61 7.94 12.81 1.78
C ARG A 61 8.08 13.18 0.29
N THR A 62 7.03 12.96 -0.50
CA THR A 62 7.10 13.03 -1.97
C THR A 62 6.50 14.31 -2.55
N LYS A 63 5.70 15.04 -1.76
CA LYS A 63 4.91 16.21 -2.18
C LYS A 63 3.92 15.94 -3.33
N MET A 64 3.64 14.67 -3.60
CA MET A 64 2.68 14.25 -4.65
C MET A 64 1.23 14.54 -4.25
N ASP A 65 0.36 14.64 -5.24
CA ASP A 65 -1.08 14.77 -5.02
C ASP A 65 -1.69 13.48 -4.44
N ILE A 66 -2.77 13.65 -3.66
CA ILE A 66 -3.47 12.54 -3.00
C ILE A 66 -3.99 11.54 -4.03
N VAL A 67 -4.46 11.99 -5.20
CA VAL A 67 -5.00 11.08 -6.24
C VAL A 67 -3.92 10.13 -6.75
N ASP A 68 -2.70 10.63 -6.96
CA ASP A 68 -1.58 9.79 -7.41
C ASP A 68 -1.08 8.85 -6.31
N ILE A 69 -1.10 9.30 -5.05
CA ILE A 69 -0.78 8.45 -3.90
C ILE A 69 -1.81 7.31 -3.76
N GLU A 70 -3.11 7.63 -3.80
CA GLU A 70 -4.18 6.63 -3.76
C GLU A 70 -4.05 5.64 -4.93
N ARG A 71 -3.76 6.12 -6.14
CA ARG A 71 -3.49 5.26 -7.31
C ARG A 71 -2.31 4.32 -7.07
N CYS A 72 -1.23 4.83 -6.45
CA CYS A 72 -0.06 4.02 -6.12
C CYS A 72 -0.39 2.93 -5.07
N ILE A 73 -1.11 3.29 -4.00
CA ILE A 73 -1.58 2.36 -2.96
C ILE A 73 -2.50 1.29 -3.56
N SER A 74 -3.41 1.68 -4.47
CA SER A 74 -4.30 0.75 -5.16
C SER A 74 -3.54 -0.32 -5.93
N ARG A 75 -2.56 0.10 -6.75
CA ARG A 75 -1.68 -0.83 -7.48
C ARG A 75 -0.87 -1.71 -6.54
N TYR A 76 -0.38 -1.14 -5.43
CA TYR A 76 0.33 -1.90 -4.40
C TYR A 76 -0.56 -3.00 -3.81
N LEU A 77 -1.79 -2.70 -3.38
CA LEU A 77 -2.68 -3.71 -2.79
C LEU A 77 -3.16 -4.75 -3.82
N ALA A 78 -3.31 -4.36 -5.09
CA ALA A 78 -3.67 -5.30 -6.16
C ALA A 78 -2.63 -6.41 -6.32
N GLY A 79 -1.33 -6.06 -6.26
CA GLY A 79 -0.23 -7.01 -6.37
C GLY A 79 0.16 -7.75 -5.08
N ALA A 80 -0.59 -7.59 -3.98
CA ALA A 80 -0.20 -8.14 -2.67
C ALA A 80 -0.10 -9.67 -2.65
N ALA A 81 -1.02 -10.36 -3.32
CA ALA A 81 -1.03 -11.83 -3.39
C ALA A 81 0.22 -12.40 -4.11
N ASP A 82 0.83 -11.60 -4.99
CA ASP A 82 1.93 -12.03 -5.86
C ASP A 82 3.31 -11.87 -5.22
N ARG A 83 3.38 -11.16 -4.10
CA ARG A 83 4.63 -10.90 -3.37
C ARG A 83 5.14 -12.17 -2.68
N GLU A 84 6.44 -12.18 -2.42
CA GLU A 84 7.13 -13.28 -1.72
C GLU A 84 6.85 -14.65 -2.38
N GLY A 85 6.98 -14.72 -3.71
CA GLY A 85 6.83 -15.98 -4.46
C GLY A 85 5.40 -16.36 -4.86
N GLY A 86 4.37 -15.63 -4.41
CA GLY A 86 2.97 -15.94 -4.76
C GLY A 86 2.67 -15.91 -6.27
N ARG A 87 3.43 -15.13 -7.06
CA ARG A 87 3.32 -15.17 -8.53
C ARG A 87 3.71 -16.54 -9.12
N ARG A 88 4.76 -17.19 -8.62
CA ARG A 88 5.22 -18.49 -9.12
C ARG A 88 4.20 -19.59 -8.80
N GLN A 89 3.72 -19.61 -7.56
CA GLN A 89 2.70 -20.55 -7.06
C GLN A 89 1.36 -20.53 -7.83
N ARG A 90 1.04 -19.44 -8.54
CA ARG A 90 -0.17 -19.37 -9.40
C ARG A 90 0.00 -20.09 -10.73
N HIS A 91 1.21 -20.15 -11.26
CA HIS A 91 1.51 -20.85 -12.50
C HIS A 91 1.79 -22.34 -12.28
N ASP A 92 2.15 -22.72 -11.06
CA ASP A 92 2.40 -24.11 -10.66
C ASP A 92 1.11 -24.84 -10.21
N LYS A 93 -0.07 -24.23 -10.39
CA LYS A 93 -1.39 -24.72 -9.97
C LYS A 93 -2.28 -25.00 -11.17
#